data_AF-A0A3D4JUH6-F1
#
_entry.id   AF-A0A3D4JUH6-F1
#
_cell.length_a   1.000
_cell.length_b   1.000
_cell.length_c   1.000
_cell.angle_alpha   90.00
_cell.angle_beta   90.00
_cell.angle_gamma   90.00
#
_symmetry.space_group_name_H-M   'P 1'
#
loop_
_entity.id
_entity.type
_entity.pdbx_description
1 polymer ?
#
loop_
_entity_poly.entity_id
_entity_poly.type
_entity_poly.pdbx_seq_one_letter_code
_entity_poly.pdbx_strand_id
1 'polypeptide(L)'
;MNDDAVNILSQSKRRLTKLKLLANFFENVDIISIYIKTDIIHNLFQENNGLDYSKLELFHLQYTDSLIELLTKIKRQKENEMLAVLNEIDVNSKYISGFEEKRVDGFETDRKMYSGIFSNQLKSLYNDLTEDKFRVNWDNVLYFYKKYAAEFYRSNVDEELLKSGSFPAYQYQDYQIERKLLGRLNIQNFKVRFVCGYVITGNEYELFKIFQSDDHFIFDIEGRKMYLIDPKKLEKLDAKANEANQGAIGYQ
;
A
#
# COMPACT_ATOMS: atom_id res chain seq x y z
N MET A 1 -53.37 -45.07 4.65
CA MET A 1 -53.23 -43.76 5.32
C MET A 1 -54.29 -42.85 4.76
N ASN A 2 -54.87 -41.96 5.57
CA ASN A 2 -55.80 -40.93 5.09
C ASN A 2 -55.06 -39.97 4.14
N ASP A 3 -55.70 -39.51 3.06
CA ASP A 3 -55.08 -38.62 2.05
C ASP A 3 -54.56 -37.31 2.69
N ASP A 4 -55.26 -36.83 3.73
CA ASP A 4 -54.84 -35.65 4.51
C ASP A 4 -53.51 -35.85 5.23
N ALA A 5 -53.26 -37.05 5.79
CA ALA A 5 -52.01 -37.36 6.49
C ALA A 5 -50.81 -37.38 5.54
N VAL A 6 -51.01 -37.90 4.32
CA VAL A 6 -49.99 -37.91 3.26
C VAL A 6 -49.64 -36.48 2.85
N ASN A 7 -50.64 -35.62 2.72
CA ASN A 7 -50.44 -34.21 2.39
C ASN A 7 -49.67 -33.46 3.50
N ILE A 8 -50.06 -33.63 4.76
CA ILE A 8 -49.39 -32.99 5.91
C ILE A 8 -47.92 -33.42 6.00
N LEU A 9 -47.61 -34.71 5.87
CA LEU A 9 -46.22 -35.20 5.86
C LEU A 9 -45.40 -34.61 4.71
N SER A 10 -45.99 -34.52 3.51
CA SER A 10 -45.33 -33.89 2.36
C SER A 10 -45.00 -32.41 2.63
N GLN A 11 -45.93 -31.65 3.21
CA GLN A 11 -45.71 -30.25 3.56
C GLN A 11 -44.69 -30.08 4.68
N SER A 12 -44.76 -30.91 5.71
CA SER A 12 -43.77 -30.98 6.80
C SER A 12 -42.35 -31.16 6.25
N LYS A 13 -42.15 -32.10 5.31
CA LYS A 13 -40.85 -32.33 4.66
C LYS A 13 -40.35 -31.12 3.87
N ARG A 14 -41.24 -30.38 3.21
CA ARG A 14 -40.89 -29.11 2.51
C ARG A 14 -40.42 -28.04 3.49
N ARG A 15 -41.07 -27.92 4.66
CA ARG A 15 -40.66 -26.98 5.73
C ARG A 15 -39.30 -27.36 6.30
N LEU A 16 -39.07 -28.66 6.57
CA LEU A 16 -37.77 -29.17 7.02
C LEU A 16 -36.64 -28.86 6.04
N THR A 17 -36.90 -29.00 4.74
CA THR A 17 -35.90 -28.67 3.71
C THR A 17 -35.50 -27.19 3.77
N LYS A 18 -36.49 -26.29 3.91
CA LYS A 18 -36.22 -24.85 4.07
C LYS A 18 -35.45 -24.55 5.36
N LEU A 19 -35.86 -25.14 6.48
CA LEU A 19 -35.21 -24.96 7.77
C LEU A 19 -33.76 -25.46 7.76
N LYS A 20 -33.48 -26.59 7.09
CA LYS A 20 -32.12 -27.12 6.91
C LYS A 20 -31.22 -26.16 6.15
N LEU A 21 -31.70 -25.58 5.05
CA LEU A 21 -30.93 -24.59 4.28
C LEU A 21 -30.60 -23.35 5.12
N LEU A 22 -31.55 -22.88 5.92
CA LEU A 22 -31.36 -21.76 6.82
C LEU A 22 -30.38 -22.12 7.95
N ALA A 23 -30.52 -23.29 8.58
CA ALA A 23 -29.61 -23.77 9.60
C ALA A 23 -28.16 -23.84 9.10
N ASN A 24 -27.96 -24.36 7.89
CA ASN A 24 -26.65 -24.41 7.24
C ASN A 24 -26.11 -23.00 6.92
N PHE A 25 -26.95 -22.08 6.47
CA PHE A 25 -26.51 -20.70 6.19
C PHE A 25 -26.02 -19.98 7.46
N PHE A 26 -26.70 -20.20 8.59
CA PHE A 26 -26.33 -19.52 9.84
C PHE A 26 -25.20 -20.20 10.60
N GLU A 27 -24.95 -21.49 10.35
CA GLU A 27 -23.96 -22.33 11.05
C GLU A 27 -24.07 -22.24 12.59
N ASN A 28 -25.25 -21.89 13.10
CA ASN A 28 -25.49 -21.67 14.52
C ASN A 28 -25.95 -22.98 15.16
N VAL A 29 -25.28 -23.38 16.24
CA VAL A 29 -25.51 -24.64 16.96
C VAL A 29 -26.97 -24.80 17.40
N ASP A 30 -27.61 -23.73 17.88
CA ASP A 30 -28.99 -23.78 18.35
C ASP A 30 -29.98 -23.96 17.19
N ILE A 31 -29.76 -23.27 16.07
CA ILE A 31 -30.61 -23.40 14.87
C ILE A 31 -30.48 -24.81 14.27
N ILE A 32 -29.26 -25.35 14.21
CA ILE A 32 -29.00 -26.72 13.78
C ILE A 32 -29.70 -27.72 14.72
N SER A 33 -29.63 -27.51 16.03
CA SER A 33 -30.33 -28.32 17.03
C SER A 33 -31.84 -28.27 16.87
N ILE A 34 -32.42 -27.10 16.60
CA ILE A 34 -33.85 -26.92 16.31
C ILE A 34 -34.25 -27.69 15.05
N TYR A 35 -33.46 -27.62 13.98
CA TYR A 35 -33.69 -28.42 12.76
C TYR A 35 -33.72 -29.92 13.08
N ILE A 36 -32.70 -30.44 13.78
CA ILE A 36 -32.63 -31.86 14.14
C ILE A 36 -33.85 -32.29 14.97
N LYS A 37 -34.25 -31.50 15.97
CA LYS A 37 -35.43 -31.80 16.79
C LYS A 37 -36.72 -31.79 15.96
N THR A 38 -36.86 -30.84 15.03
CA THR A 38 -38.01 -30.75 14.12
C THR A 38 -38.07 -31.96 13.18
N ASP A 39 -36.91 -32.44 12.71
CA ASP A 39 -36.79 -33.64 11.87
C ASP A 39 -37.16 -34.92 12.64
N ILE A 40 -36.70 -35.05 13.90
CA ILE A 40 -37.11 -36.15 14.79
C ILE A 40 -38.63 -36.16 14.99
N ILE A 41 -39.25 -34.98 15.22
CA ILE A 41 -40.72 -34.87 15.34
C ILE A 41 -41.39 -35.36 14.06
N HIS A 42 -40.93 -34.94 12.88
CA HIS A 42 -41.47 -35.41 11.60
C HIS A 42 -41.36 -36.94 11.46
N ASN A 43 -40.19 -37.51 11.72
CA ASN A 43 -39.96 -38.95 11.59
C ASN A 43 -40.85 -39.75 12.56
N LEU A 44 -41.07 -39.25 13.78
CA LEU A 44 -42.00 -39.86 14.74
C LEU A 44 -43.44 -39.95 14.19
N PHE A 45 -43.92 -38.92 13.50
CA PHE A 45 -45.23 -38.97 12.83
C PHE A 45 -45.22 -39.85 11.58
N GLN A 46 -44.12 -39.89 10.82
CA GLN A 46 -44.01 -40.73 9.63
C GLN A 46 -44.01 -42.24 9.97
N GLU A 47 -43.38 -42.63 11.08
CA GLU A 47 -43.27 -44.02 11.52
C GLU A 47 -44.52 -44.54 12.25
N ASN A 48 -45.38 -43.65 12.75
CA ASN A 48 -46.53 -44.01 13.60
C ASN A 48 -47.88 -43.56 13.00
N ASN A 49 -48.53 -44.47 12.27
CA ASN A 49 -49.83 -44.23 11.63
C ASN A 49 -51.02 -44.01 12.59
N GLY A 50 -50.85 -44.23 13.90
CA GLY A 50 -51.88 -44.02 14.91
C GLY A 50 -51.90 -42.60 15.50
N LEU A 51 -50.99 -41.72 15.11
CA LEU A 51 -50.91 -40.36 15.61
C LEU A 51 -51.85 -39.41 14.86
N ASP A 52 -52.32 -38.38 15.56
CA ASP A 52 -53.15 -37.30 14.98
C ASP A 52 -52.27 -36.28 14.25
N TYR A 53 -52.18 -36.43 12.93
CA TYR A 53 -51.40 -35.58 12.03
C TYR A 53 -51.78 -34.09 12.09
N SER A 54 -52.98 -33.75 12.56
CA SER A 54 -53.40 -32.35 12.76
C SER A 54 -52.50 -31.64 13.77
N LYS A 55 -51.96 -32.36 14.75
CA LYS A 55 -51.01 -31.82 15.74
C LYS A 55 -49.65 -31.50 15.14
N LEU A 56 -49.18 -32.30 14.17
CA LEU A 56 -47.94 -32.01 13.43
C LEU A 56 -48.11 -30.74 12.60
N GLU A 57 -49.24 -30.60 11.91
CA GLU A 57 -49.51 -29.39 11.13
C GLU A 57 -49.64 -28.16 12.04
N LEU A 58 -50.31 -28.28 13.19
CA LEU A 58 -50.41 -27.20 14.17
C LEU A 58 -49.03 -26.77 14.69
N PHE A 59 -48.15 -27.72 15.02
CA PHE A 59 -46.77 -27.43 15.41
C PHE A 59 -46.03 -26.66 14.32
N HIS A 60 -46.17 -27.05 13.06
CA HIS A 60 -45.53 -26.33 11.96
C HIS A 60 -46.05 -24.91 11.79
N LEU A 61 -47.38 -24.72 11.82
CA LEU A 61 -48.00 -23.41 11.69
C LEU A 61 -47.63 -22.46 12.85
N GLN A 62 -47.59 -22.99 14.07
CA GLN A 62 -47.32 -22.17 15.27
C GLN A 62 -45.83 -21.87 15.48
N TYR A 63 -44.95 -22.79 15.06
CA TYR A 63 -43.53 -22.70 15.39
C TYR A 63 -42.62 -22.68 14.15
N THR A 64 -42.71 -23.71 13.31
CA THR A 64 -41.74 -23.91 12.22
C THR A 64 -41.83 -22.80 11.18
N ASP A 65 -43.04 -22.41 10.78
CA ASP A 65 -43.26 -21.40 9.75
C ASP A 65 -42.81 -20.00 10.24
N SER A 66 -43.15 -19.63 11.48
CA SER A 66 -42.69 -18.38 12.10
C SER A 66 -41.16 -18.30 12.23
N LEU A 67 -40.52 -19.42 12.60
CA LEU A 67 -39.06 -19.48 12.69
C LEU A 67 -38.41 -19.33 11.30
N ILE A 68 -38.92 -20.03 10.28
CA ILE A 68 -38.43 -19.91 8.91
C ILE A 68 -38.54 -18.47 8.42
N GLU A 69 -39.65 -17.80 8.68
CA GLU A 69 -39.86 -16.41 8.27
C GLU A 69 -38.82 -15.47 8.93
N LEU A 70 -38.63 -15.60 10.25
CA LEU A 70 -37.66 -14.80 11.01
C LEU A 70 -36.23 -15.01 10.48
N LEU A 71 -35.81 -16.27 10.34
CA LEU A 71 -34.48 -16.62 9.83
C LEU A 71 -34.27 -16.11 8.40
N THR A 72 -35.31 -16.14 7.55
CA THR A 72 -35.23 -15.61 6.19
C THR A 72 -35.03 -14.08 6.19
N LYS A 73 -35.71 -13.35 7.07
CA LYS A 73 -35.54 -11.89 7.22
C LYS A 73 -34.12 -11.55 7.67
N ILE A 74 -33.61 -12.24 8.69
CA ILE A 74 -32.25 -12.05 9.19
C ILE A 74 -31.22 -12.37 8.11
N LYS A 75 -31.41 -13.45 7.34
CA LYS A 75 -30.52 -13.84 6.23
C LYS A 75 -30.40 -12.71 5.20
N ARG A 76 -31.54 -12.18 4.74
CA ARG A 76 -31.57 -11.07 3.77
C ARG A 76 -30.88 -9.82 4.30
N GLN A 77 -31.08 -9.50 5.57
CA GLN A 77 -30.41 -8.36 6.19
C GLN A 77 -28.88 -8.54 6.18
N LYS A 78 -28.38 -9.71 6.61
CA LYS A 78 -26.94 -10.01 6.59
C LYS A 78 -26.34 -9.98 5.19
N GLU A 79 -27.04 -10.52 4.19
CA GLU A 79 -26.60 -10.48 2.79
C GLU A 79 -26.47 -9.04 2.28
N ASN A 80 -27.43 -8.17 2.61
CA ASN A 80 -27.37 -6.75 2.25
C ASN A 80 -26.24 -5.99 2.98
N GLU A 81 -26.05 -6.26 4.28
CA GLU A 81 -24.94 -5.68 5.06
C GLU A 81 -23.58 -6.08 4.47
N MET A 82 -23.41 -7.35 4.09
CA MET A 82 -22.19 -7.83 3.43
C MET A 82 -21.95 -7.14 2.09
N LEU A 83 -22.98 -6.94 1.27
CA LEU A 83 -22.85 -6.22 0.00
C LEU A 83 -22.42 -4.75 0.21
N ALA A 84 -22.93 -4.10 1.26
CA ALA A 84 -22.52 -2.74 1.61
C ALA A 84 -21.02 -2.70 1.96
N VAL A 85 -20.54 -3.63 2.80
CA VAL A 85 -19.12 -3.72 3.16
C VAL A 85 -18.24 -3.99 1.95
N LEU A 86 -18.64 -4.88 1.04
CA LEU A 86 -17.89 -5.15 -0.19
C LEU A 86 -17.78 -3.91 -1.09
N ASN A 87 -18.86 -3.12 -1.20
CA ASN A 87 -18.83 -1.87 -1.94
C ASN A 87 -17.90 -0.83 -1.28
N GLU A 88 -17.88 -0.74 0.05
CA GLU A 88 -16.95 0.14 0.76
C GLU A 88 -15.49 -0.26 0.54
N ILE A 89 -15.20 -1.56 0.55
CA ILE A 89 -13.86 -2.09 0.24
C ILE A 89 -13.45 -1.69 -1.19
N ASP A 90 -14.33 -1.86 -2.19
CA ASP A 90 -14.06 -1.49 -3.58
C ASP A 90 -13.80 0.02 -3.72
N VAL A 91 -14.65 0.87 -3.13
CA VAL A 91 -14.48 2.34 -3.16
C VAL A 91 -13.16 2.75 -2.52
N ASN A 92 -12.82 2.19 -1.36
CA ASN A 92 -11.56 2.49 -0.68
C ASN A 92 -10.35 2.04 -1.49
N SER A 93 -10.41 0.86 -2.12
CA SER A 93 -9.32 0.37 -2.98
C SER A 93 -9.03 1.32 -4.14
N LYS A 94 -10.09 1.82 -4.81
CA LYS A 94 -9.97 2.81 -5.88
C LYS A 94 -9.39 4.14 -5.40
N TYR A 95 -9.76 4.58 -4.20
CA TYR A 95 -9.23 5.79 -3.61
C TYR A 95 -7.72 5.67 -3.32
N ILE A 96 -7.28 4.55 -2.74
CA ILE A 96 -5.87 4.27 -2.45
C ILE A 96 -5.06 4.30 -3.75
N SER A 97 -5.47 3.54 -4.77
CA SER A 97 -4.77 3.50 -6.05
C SER A 97 -4.69 4.88 -6.72
N GLY A 98 -5.79 5.66 -6.73
CA GLY A 98 -5.77 7.01 -7.27
C GLY A 98 -4.91 8.01 -6.48
N PHE A 99 -4.65 7.75 -5.20
CA PHE A 99 -3.74 8.56 -4.38
C PHE A 99 -2.27 8.21 -4.65
N GLU A 100 -1.96 6.93 -4.82
CA GLU A 100 -0.62 6.44 -5.18
C GLU A 100 -0.18 6.98 -6.55
N GLU A 101 -1.03 6.90 -7.57
CA GLU A 101 -0.74 7.44 -8.92
C GLU A 101 -0.37 8.93 -8.87
N LYS A 102 -1.14 9.75 -8.14
CA LYS A 102 -0.87 11.19 -8.00
C LYS A 102 0.44 11.49 -7.28
N ARG A 103 0.84 10.65 -6.32
CA ARG A 103 2.12 10.80 -5.60
C ARG A 103 3.31 10.49 -6.50
N VAL A 104 3.24 9.41 -7.29
CA VAL A 104 4.29 9.04 -8.25
C VAL A 104 4.44 10.11 -9.34
N ASP A 105 3.32 10.60 -9.90
CA ASP A 105 3.34 11.69 -10.87
C ASP A 105 3.93 12.99 -10.30
N GLY A 106 3.63 13.27 -9.02
CA GLY A 106 4.21 14.40 -8.28
C GLY A 106 5.73 14.27 -8.13
N PHE A 107 6.24 13.10 -7.75
CA PHE A 107 7.67 12.84 -7.64
C PHE A 107 8.39 13.04 -8.97
N GLU A 108 7.87 12.46 -10.05
CA GLU A 108 8.46 12.56 -11.39
C GLU A 108 8.53 14.01 -11.91
N THR A 109 7.48 14.79 -11.64
CA THR A 109 7.42 16.21 -12.00
C THR A 109 8.43 17.03 -11.18
N ASP A 110 8.42 16.86 -9.85
CA ASP A 110 9.31 17.58 -8.96
C ASP A 110 10.78 17.20 -9.20
N ARG A 111 11.07 15.94 -9.56
CA ARG A 111 12.43 15.45 -9.91
C ARG A 111 13.01 16.22 -11.10
N LYS A 112 12.19 16.48 -12.12
CA LYS A 112 12.61 17.27 -13.29
C LYS A 112 12.92 18.71 -12.90
N MET A 113 12.07 19.32 -12.07
CA MET A 113 12.32 20.68 -11.56
C MET A 113 13.55 20.74 -10.67
N TYR A 114 13.75 19.72 -9.82
CA TYR A 114 14.85 19.63 -8.87
C TYR A 114 16.22 19.71 -9.55
N SER A 115 16.38 19.04 -10.71
CA SER A 115 17.60 19.13 -11.51
C SER A 115 17.94 20.58 -11.91
N GLY A 116 16.93 21.39 -12.24
CA GLY A 116 17.08 22.82 -12.56
C GLY A 116 17.41 23.67 -11.35
N ILE A 117 16.72 23.44 -10.22
CA ILE A 117 16.98 24.11 -8.94
C ILE A 117 18.43 23.87 -8.50
N PHE A 118 18.87 22.61 -8.51
CA PHE A 118 20.23 22.24 -8.12
C PHE A 118 21.29 22.83 -9.06
N SER A 119 21.03 22.86 -10.37
CA SER A 119 21.93 23.50 -11.34
C SER A 119 22.11 25.00 -11.05
N ASN A 120 21.02 25.71 -10.74
CA ASN A 120 21.06 27.13 -10.37
C ASN A 120 21.77 27.35 -9.02
N GLN A 121 21.58 26.42 -8.07
CA GLN A 121 22.27 26.43 -6.78
C GLN A 121 23.77 26.35 -6.96
N LEU A 122 24.25 25.36 -7.73
CA LEU A 122 25.68 25.16 -8.00
C LEU A 122 26.31 26.37 -8.69
N LYS A 123 25.59 26.98 -9.64
CA LYS A 123 26.03 28.20 -10.31
C LYS A 123 26.15 29.39 -9.35
N SER A 124 25.17 29.54 -8.48
CA SER A 124 25.16 30.60 -7.46
C SER A 124 26.29 30.40 -6.45
N LEU A 125 26.51 29.16 -6.02
CA LEU A 125 27.61 28.75 -5.14
C LEU A 125 28.97 29.04 -5.76
N TYR A 126 29.15 28.74 -7.05
CA TYR A 126 30.40 29.06 -7.74
C TYR A 126 30.66 30.56 -7.81
N ASN A 127 29.65 31.36 -8.18
CA ASN A 127 29.78 32.82 -8.23
C ASN A 127 30.15 33.39 -6.85
N ASP A 128 29.47 32.93 -5.82
CA ASP A 128 29.72 33.32 -4.44
C ASP A 128 31.17 32.97 -4.01
N LEU A 129 31.66 31.77 -4.34
CA LEU A 129 33.06 31.38 -4.09
C LEU A 129 34.06 32.29 -4.83
N THR A 130 33.75 32.74 -6.05
CA THR A 130 34.64 33.64 -6.80
C THR A 130 34.61 35.08 -6.30
N GLU A 131 33.51 35.50 -5.69
CA GLU A 131 33.32 36.86 -5.15
C GLU A 131 33.56 36.94 -3.63
N ASP A 132 33.96 35.84 -2.99
CA ASP A 132 34.12 35.69 -1.54
C ASP A 132 32.86 36.12 -0.76
N LYS A 133 31.70 35.64 -1.22
CA LYS A 133 30.37 35.87 -0.64
C LYS A 133 29.74 34.55 -0.21
N PHE A 134 28.83 34.63 0.77
CA PHE A 134 28.17 33.44 1.33
C PHE A 134 26.66 33.68 1.46
N ARG A 135 25.95 33.75 0.33
CA ARG A 135 24.53 34.14 0.22
C ARG A 135 23.61 32.98 -0.14
N VAL A 136 24.16 31.87 -0.61
CA VAL A 136 23.38 30.72 -1.07
C VAL A 136 22.56 30.13 0.09
N ASN A 137 21.25 29.98 -0.13
CA ASN A 137 20.34 29.28 0.78
C ASN A 137 20.08 27.86 0.26
N TRP A 138 20.31 26.85 1.10
CA TRP A 138 20.12 25.43 0.80
C TRP A 138 18.69 24.93 0.92
N ASP A 139 17.75 25.69 1.51
CA ASP A 139 16.38 25.25 1.80
C ASP A 139 15.66 24.66 0.59
N ASN A 140 15.79 25.29 -0.58
CA ASN A 140 15.15 24.83 -1.82
C ASN A 140 15.72 23.49 -2.31
N VAL A 141 17.01 23.27 -2.10
CA VAL A 141 17.66 22.00 -2.45
C VAL A 141 17.27 20.92 -1.45
N LEU A 142 17.32 21.26 -0.16
CA LEU A 142 17.01 20.37 0.95
C LEU A 142 15.52 20.00 1.04
N TYR A 143 14.63 20.78 0.42
CA TYR A 143 13.20 20.46 0.40
C TYR A 143 12.90 19.15 -0.32
N PHE A 144 13.65 18.82 -1.39
CA PHE A 144 13.37 17.66 -2.22
C PHE A 144 13.56 16.34 -1.47
N TYR A 145 14.71 16.13 -0.83
CA TYR A 145 14.95 14.92 -0.03
C TYR A 145 13.98 14.86 1.16
N LYS A 146 13.72 15.97 1.87
CA LYS A 146 12.78 15.99 3.00
C LYS A 146 11.38 15.51 2.61
N LYS A 147 10.95 15.81 1.38
CA LYS A 147 9.63 15.43 0.87
C LYS A 147 9.58 13.98 0.38
N TYR A 148 10.65 13.47 -0.22
CA TYR A 148 10.60 12.23 -1.00
C TYR A 148 11.55 11.12 -0.55
N ALA A 149 12.55 11.39 0.28
CA ALA A 149 13.57 10.41 0.65
C ALA A 149 12.96 9.16 1.31
N ALA A 150 12.05 9.35 2.27
CA ALA A 150 11.44 8.23 3.00
C ALA A 150 10.72 7.20 2.08
N GLU A 151 10.14 7.66 0.97
CA GLU A 151 9.30 6.83 0.10
C GLU A 151 10.01 6.39 -1.19
N PHE A 152 10.95 7.18 -1.70
CA PHE A 152 11.57 6.93 -3.00
C PHE A 152 13.06 6.56 -2.90
N TYR A 153 13.77 6.92 -1.84
CA TYR A 153 15.21 6.65 -1.77
C TYR A 153 15.48 5.20 -1.38
N ARG A 154 16.50 4.61 -1.97
CA ARG A 154 16.85 3.21 -1.75
C ARG A 154 17.62 3.03 -0.45
N SER A 155 17.31 1.98 0.29
CA SER A 155 18.03 1.63 1.53
C SER A 155 18.95 0.41 1.43
N ASN A 156 18.76 -0.44 0.41
CA ASN A 156 19.51 -1.68 0.24
C ASN A 156 20.80 -1.47 -0.57
N VAL A 157 21.69 -0.61 -0.08
CA VAL A 157 23.00 -0.32 -0.71
C VAL A 157 24.08 -0.33 0.37
N ASP A 158 25.28 -0.81 0.01
CA ASP A 158 26.46 -0.70 0.86
C ASP A 158 26.93 0.77 0.92
N GLU A 159 26.83 1.40 2.10
CA GLU A 159 27.15 2.80 2.33
C GLU A 159 28.60 3.16 1.96
N GLU A 160 29.52 2.20 2.03
CA GLU A 160 30.94 2.39 1.68
C GLU A 160 31.13 2.67 0.18
N LEU A 161 30.16 2.27 -0.67
CA LEU A 161 30.16 2.62 -2.09
C LEU A 161 29.76 4.08 -2.34
N LEU A 162 29.04 4.70 -1.40
CA LEU A 162 28.61 6.09 -1.51
C LEU A 162 29.65 7.04 -0.91
N LYS A 163 30.32 6.65 0.17
CA LYS A 163 31.33 7.48 0.84
C LYS A 163 32.56 7.75 -0.03
N SER A 164 33.07 8.97 0.06
CA SER A 164 34.40 9.33 -0.41
C SER A 164 35.45 9.24 0.69
N GLY A 165 36.70 8.98 0.28
CA GLY A 165 37.87 9.20 1.12
C GLY A 165 38.18 10.70 1.28
N SER A 166 39.39 11.03 1.73
CA SER A 166 39.84 12.43 1.75
C SER A 166 40.02 12.96 0.31
N PHE A 167 39.52 14.15 0.03
CA PHE A 167 39.67 14.82 -1.26
C PHE A 167 40.00 16.31 -1.10
N PRO A 168 40.76 16.92 -2.03
CA PRO A 168 40.95 18.36 -2.05
C PRO A 168 39.62 19.08 -2.29
N ALA A 169 39.22 19.95 -1.37
CA ALA A 169 37.95 20.66 -1.41
C ALA A 169 38.12 22.19 -1.41
N TYR A 170 37.08 22.88 -1.92
CA TYR A 170 36.74 24.24 -1.52
C TYR A 170 35.78 24.16 -0.33
N GLN A 171 35.95 25.06 0.63
CA GLN A 171 35.03 25.22 1.74
C GLN A 171 34.03 26.32 1.41
N TYR A 172 32.75 26.04 1.58
CA TYR A 172 31.67 27.01 1.47
C TYR A 172 30.79 26.91 2.71
N GLN A 173 30.98 27.83 3.65
CA GLN A 173 30.39 27.69 5.00
C GLN A 173 30.72 26.29 5.58
N ASP A 174 29.70 25.50 5.87
CA ASP A 174 29.82 24.13 6.40
C ASP A 174 29.89 23.05 5.31
N TYR A 175 29.91 23.43 4.03
CA TYR A 175 29.91 22.50 2.90
C TYR A 175 31.30 22.33 2.28
N GLN A 176 31.63 21.08 1.93
CA GLN A 176 32.85 20.70 1.23
C GLN A 176 32.56 20.31 -0.21
N ILE A 177 33.14 21.04 -1.16
CA ILE A 177 32.97 20.77 -2.59
C ILE A 177 34.31 20.38 -3.19
N GLU A 178 34.41 19.18 -3.75
CA GLU A 178 35.63 18.71 -4.40
C GLU A 178 36.07 19.67 -5.52
N ARG A 179 37.35 20.07 -5.51
CA ARG A 179 37.87 21.03 -6.50
C ARG A 179 37.73 20.53 -7.94
N LYS A 180 37.99 19.25 -8.15
CA LYS A 180 37.88 18.59 -9.46
C LYS A 180 36.43 18.58 -9.95
N LEU A 181 35.47 18.26 -9.07
CA LEU A 181 34.04 18.34 -9.36
C LEU A 181 33.64 19.73 -9.83
N LEU A 182 34.03 20.77 -9.08
CA LEU A 182 33.69 22.15 -9.42
C LEU A 182 34.21 22.56 -10.81
N GLY A 183 35.43 22.13 -11.16
CA GLY A 183 35.98 22.33 -12.49
C GLY A 183 35.18 21.64 -13.59
N ARG A 184 34.76 20.39 -13.38
CA ARG A 184 33.90 19.63 -14.32
C ARG A 184 32.53 20.29 -14.49
N LEU A 185 31.92 20.74 -13.40
CA LEU A 185 30.64 21.44 -13.41
C LEU A 185 30.73 22.76 -14.18
N ASN A 186 31.79 23.54 -13.98
CA ASN A 186 31.97 24.82 -14.67
C ASN A 186 32.05 24.64 -16.20
N ILE A 187 32.76 23.62 -16.69
CA ILE A 187 32.85 23.30 -18.14
C ILE A 187 31.46 23.08 -18.75
N GLN A 188 30.55 22.46 -17.99
CA GLN A 188 29.18 22.16 -18.42
C GLN A 188 28.15 23.20 -17.95
N ASN A 189 28.62 24.40 -17.57
CA ASN A 189 27.78 25.52 -17.09
C ASN A 189 26.83 25.10 -15.94
N PHE A 190 27.33 24.25 -15.05
CA PHE A 190 26.66 23.72 -13.85
C PHE A 190 25.36 22.96 -14.13
N LYS A 191 25.13 22.53 -15.37
CA LYS A 191 23.95 21.72 -15.72
C LYS A 191 24.12 20.31 -15.19
N VAL A 192 23.19 19.89 -14.34
CA VAL A 192 23.17 18.54 -13.76
C VAL A 192 21.78 17.94 -13.84
N ARG A 193 21.71 16.62 -13.75
CA ARG A 193 20.48 15.85 -13.68
C ARG A 193 20.50 14.97 -12.44
N PHE A 194 19.49 15.08 -11.60
CA PHE A 194 19.26 14.13 -10.51
C PHE A 194 19.01 12.73 -11.10
N VAL A 195 19.74 11.73 -10.61
CA VAL A 195 19.61 10.33 -11.05
C VAL A 195 18.77 9.57 -10.06
N CYS A 196 19.24 9.48 -8.81
CA CYS A 196 18.52 8.82 -7.73
C CYS A 196 19.08 9.20 -6.35
N GLY A 197 18.32 8.91 -5.29
CA GLY A 197 18.74 9.06 -3.90
C GLY A 197 18.79 7.74 -3.12
N TYR A 198 19.53 7.76 -2.02
CA TYR A 198 19.78 6.65 -1.10
C TYR A 198 19.57 7.12 0.35
N VAL A 199 19.00 6.25 1.20
CA VAL A 199 18.84 6.46 2.65
C VAL A 199 19.43 5.25 3.37
N ILE A 200 20.58 5.40 4.02
CA ILE A 200 21.27 4.27 4.67
C ILE A 200 21.62 4.67 6.10
N THR A 201 21.12 3.91 7.07
CA THR A 201 21.41 4.13 8.51
C THR A 201 21.11 5.54 9.01
N GLY A 202 20.17 6.25 8.38
CA GLY A 202 19.82 7.64 8.70
C GLY A 202 20.66 8.71 7.98
N ASN A 203 21.55 8.32 7.06
CA ASN A 203 22.27 9.24 6.17
C ASN A 203 21.64 9.25 4.78
N GLU A 204 21.41 10.45 4.23
CA GLU A 204 20.89 10.65 2.88
C GLU A 204 21.97 11.05 1.88
N TYR A 205 21.93 10.38 0.73
CA TYR A 205 22.83 10.64 -0.40
C TYR A 205 22.03 10.82 -1.68
N GLU A 206 22.44 11.77 -2.51
CA GLU A 206 21.86 11.99 -3.83
C GLU A 206 22.91 11.85 -4.93
N LEU A 207 22.60 11.08 -5.97
CA LEU A 207 23.44 10.89 -7.14
C LEU A 207 22.99 11.81 -8.27
N PHE A 208 23.92 12.56 -8.81
CA PHE A 208 23.72 13.43 -9.95
C PHE A 208 24.62 13.05 -11.12
N LYS A 209 24.11 13.25 -12.34
CA LYS A 209 24.87 13.16 -13.59
C LYS A 209 25.15 14.57 -14.10
N ILE A 210 26.40 14.85 -14.47
CA ILE A 210 26.76 16.11 -15.14
C ILE A 210 26.27 16.06 -16.58
N PHE A 211 25.60 17.12 -17.04
CA PHE A 211 25.01 17.17 -18.38
C PHE A 211 26.10 16.98 -19.46
N GLN A 212 25.79 16.17 -20.48
CA GLN A 212 26.72 15.84 -21.59
C GLN A 212 28.09 15.26 -21.15
N SER A 213 28.18 14.71 -19.95
CA SER A 213 29.35 13.96 -19.47
C SER A 213 28.90 12.58 -18.96
N ASP A 214 29.82 11.64 -18.83
CA ASP A 214 29.61 10.39 -18.09
C ASP A 214 29.98 10.51 -16.61
N ASP A 215 30.50 11.68 -16.21
CA ASP A 215 30.79 11.99 -14.81
C ASP A 215 29.52 12.06 -13.97
N HIS A 216 29.58 11.40 -12.82
CA HIS A 216 28.57 11.46 -11.77
C HIS A 216 29.19 11.96 -10.46
N PHE A 217 28.37 12.54 -9.60
CA PHE A 217 28.80 12.98 -8.28
C PHE A 217 27.74 12.70 -7.24
N ILE A 218 28.19 12.52 -6.00
CA ILE A 218 27.36 12.36 -4.82
C ILE A 218 27.23 13.70 -4.12
N PHE A 219 26.01 14.02 -3.71
CA PHE A 219 25.73 14.99 -2.67
C PHE A 219 25.39 14.21 -1.38
N ASP A 220 26.31 14.26 -0.42
CA ASP A 220 26.16 13.75 0.93
C ASP A 220 25.49 14.84 1.76
N ILE A 221 24.20 14.67 2.06
CA ILE A 221 23.36 15.70 2.67
C ILE A 221 23.81 15.96 4.10
N GLU A 222 23.96 14.89 4.89
CA GLU A 222 24.34 15.00 6.30
C GLU A 222 25.81 15.33 6.49
N GLY A 223 26.69 14.73 5.67
CA GLY A 223 28.11 15.09 5.64
C GLY A 223 28.40 16.46 5.05
N ARG A 224 27.41 17.06 4.36
CA ARG A 224 27.51 18.34 3.63
C ARG A 224 28.64 18.35 2.60
N LYS A 225 28.78 17.26 1.86
CA LYS A 225 29.88 17.08 0.90
C LYS A 225 29.38 16.84 -0.51
N MET A 226 30.13 17.34 -1.48
CA MET A 226 29.93 17.07 -2.91
C MET A 226 31.22 16.59 -3.55
N TYR A 227 31.20 15.41 -4.15
CA TYR A 227 32.38 14.76 -4.72
C TYR A 227 32.03 13.85 -5.88
N LEU A 228 32.94 13.73 -6.85
CA LEU A 228 32.84 12.77 -7.95
C LEU A 228 32.84 11.34 -7.41
N ILE A 229 32.01 10.49 -8.00
CA ILE A 229 32.01 9.06 -7.70
C ILE A 229 33.02 8.34 -8.60
N ASP A 230 33.74 7.37 -8.04
CA ASP A 230 34.58 6.47 -8.83
C ASP A 230 33.69 5.64 -9.78
N PRO A 231 33.95 5.59 -11.10
CA PRO A 231 33.20 4.76 -12.03
C PRO A 231 33.08 3.29 -11.59
N LYS A 232 34.11 2.72 -10.96
CA LYS A 232 34.08 1.34 -10.46
C LYS A 232 33.14 1.14 -9.27
N LYS A 233 32.94 2.19 -8.45
CA LYS A 233 31.93 2.19 -7.39
C LYS A 233 30.53 2.35 -8.00
N LEU A 234 30.39 3.24 -8.98
CA LEU A 234 29.13 3.48 -9.69
C LEU A 234 28.59 2.22 -10.38
N GLU A 235 29.45 1.42 -11.02
CA GLU A 235 29.06 0.14 -11.65
C GLU A 235 28.46 -0.87 -10.65
N LYS A 236 28.78 -0.74 -9.36
CA LYS A 236 28.24 -1.60 -8.29
C LYS A 236 26.98 -1.03 -7.66
N LEU A 237 26.60 0.20 -7.99
CA LEU A 237 25.41 0.85 -7.49
C LEU A 237 24.23 0.64 -8.43
N ASP A 238 23.04 0.42 -7.85
CA ASP A 238 21.80 0.61 -8.60
C ASP A 238 21.56 2.12 -8.79
N ALA A 239 21.94 2.60 -9.98
CA ALA A 239 21.76 3.99 -10.41
C ALA A 239 20.52 4.17 -11.31
N LYS A 240 19.56 3.23 -11.29
CA LYS A 240 18.26 3.43 -11.96
C LYS A 240 17.49 4.57 -11.28
N ALA A 241 16.54 5.15 -12.01
CA ALA A 241 15.60 6.11 -11.43
C ALA A 241 14.92 5.53 -10.18
N ASN A 242 14.72 6.33 -9.12
CA ASN A 242 13.99 5.87 -7.95
C ASN A 242 12.55 5.50 -8.32
N GLU A 243 12.08 4.39 -7.74
CA GLU A 243 10.69 3.95 -7.78
C GLU A 243 10.13 4.03 -6.35
N ALA A 244 8.80 4.09 -6.21
CA ALA A 244 8.20 4.12 -4.88
C ALA A 244 8.48 2.79 -4.13
N ASN A 245 8.97 2.88 -2.89
CA ASN A 245 9.35 1.73 -2.05
C ASN A 245 8.15 0.91 -1.51
N GLN A 246 6.92 1.16 -2.00
CA GLN A 246 5.68 0.61 -1.43
C GLN A 246 5.53 -0.92 -1.58
N GLY A 247 6.47 -1.62 -2.23
CA GLY A 247 6.57 -3.08 -2.19
C GLY A 247 7.21 -3.67 -0.91
N ALA A 248 7.78 -2.85 -0.03
CA ALA A 248 8.52 -3.34 1.15
C ALA A 248 7.76 -3.23 2.48
N ILE A 249 6.58 -2.60 2.52
CA ILE A 249 5.75 -2.50 3.73
C ILE A 249 4.69 -3.61 3.66
N GLY A 250 5.15 -4.86 3.69
CA GLY A 250 4.29 -6.03 3.71
C GLY A 250 4.99 -7.16 4.45
N TYR A 251 4.45 -7.51 5.62
CA TYR A 251 4.88 -8.54 6.56
C TYR A 251 6.06 -8.18 7.49
N GLN A 252 5.73 -7.49 8.58
CA GLN A 252 6.22 -7.85 9.91
C GLN A 252 5.04 -8.13 10.82
#